data_AF-A0A6B3HQN9-F1
#
_entry.id   AF-A0A6B3HQN9-F1
#
_cell.length_a   1.000
_cell.length_b   1.000
_cell.length_c   1.000
_cell.angle_alpha   90.00
_cell.angle_beta   90.00
_cell.angle_gamma   90.00
#
_symmetry.space_group_name_H-M   'P 1'
#
loop_
_entity.id
_entity.type
_entity.pdbx_description
1 polymer ?
#
loop_
_entity_poly.entity_id
_entity_poly.type
_entity_poly.pdbx_seq_one_letter_code
_entity_poly.pdbx_strand_id
1 'polypeptide(L)'
;TLYETAAVDYVDGDDGLLMAPAYAVPRLLERAGLGIEDFDLYEIHEAFASQVLATLAAWEEQGLSPLDRTRLNVAGSSLATGHPFAATGARIVATLA
;
A
#
# COMPACT_ATOMS: atom_id res chain seq x y z
N THR A 1 -8.02 4.59 -15.70
CA THR A 1 -6.86 3.68 -15.82
C THR A 1 -6.72 2.88 -14.53
N LEU A 2 -6.27 1.62 -14.61
CA LEU A 2 -6.15 0.71 -13.45
C LEU A 2 -4.81 0.88 -12.69
N TYR A 3 -4.33 2.12 -12.56
CA TYR A 3 -3.15 2.44 -11.76
C TYR A 3 -3.31 3.84 -11.17
N GLU A 4 -2.72 4.07 -10.00
CA GLU A 4 -2.66 5.39 -9.36
C GLU A 4 -1.23 5.69 -8.92
N THR A 5 -0.84 6.95 -8.99
CA THR A 5 0.45 7.42 -8.50
C THR A 5 0.20 8.63 -7.59
N ALA A 6 0.70 8.57 -6.36
CA ALA A 6 0.60 9.65 -5.42
C ALA A 6 1.97 9.99 -4.84
N ALA A 7 2.09 11.24 -4.39
CA ALA A 7 3.18 11.74 -3.57
C ALA A 7 2.57 12.63 -2.49
N VAL A 8 3.32 12.84 -1.42
CA VAL A 8 2.98 13.80 -0.37
C VAL A 8 4.04 14.90 -0.35
N ASP A 9 3.61 16.12 -0.04
CA ASP A 9 4.54 17.18 0.30
C ASP A 9 4.96 16.99 1.76
N TYR A 10 6.11 16.37 1.97
CA TYR A 10 6.62 16.11 3.32
C TYR A 10 7.42 17.29 3.89
N VAL A 11 7.69 18.32 3.08
CA VAL A 11 8.50 19.48 3.49
C VAL A 11 7.58 20.53 4.12
N ASP A 12 6.49 20.86 3.43
CA ASP A 12 5.57 21.92 3.84
C ASP A 12 4.15 21.41 4.18
N GLY A 13 3.86 20.12 3.92
CA GLY A 13 2.57 19.50 4.22
C GLY A 13 2.50 18.82 5.59
N ASP A 14 1.29 18.34 5.92
CA ASP A 14 0.99 17.74 7.22
C ASP A 14 1.40 16.26 7.34
N ASP A 15 1.74 15.61 6.22
CA ASP A 15 2.04 14.19 6.17
C ASP A 15 3.53 13.86 6.22
N GLY A 16 3.85 12.71 6.83
CA GLY A 16 5.20 12.13 6.74
C GLY A 16 5.52 11.62 5.34
N LEU A 17 6.82 11.63 4.97
CA LEU A 17 7.36 11.20 3.66
C LEU A 17 6.81 9.86 3.12
N LEU A 18 6.44 8.95 4.00
CA LEU A 18 6.05 7.58 3.65
C LEU A 18 4.54 7.36 3.51
N MET A 19 3.74 8.44 3.48
CA MET A 19 2.28 8.37 3.51
C MET A 19 1.61 8.36 2.13
N ALA A 20 2.36 8.36 1.03
CA ALA A 20 1.78 8.29 -0.31
C ALA A 20 0.75 7.15 -0.53
N PRO A 21 0.94 5.91 0.00
CA PRO A 21 -0.04 4.84 -0.14
C PRO A 21 -1.38 5.13 0.55
N ALA A 22 -1.41 5.97 1.60
CA ALA A 22 -2.64 6.39 2.26
C ALA A 22 -3.58 7.13 1.31
N TYR A 23 -3.05 7.75 0.25
CA TYR A 23 -3.82 8.46 -0.77
C TYR A 23 -4.00 7.67 -2.06
N ALA A 24 -2.96 6.96 -2.50
CA ALA A 24 -2.99 6.28 -3.79
C ALA A 24 -4.07 5.18 -3.85
N VAL A 25 -4.19 4.37 -2.79
CA VAL A 25 -5.11 3.21 -2.80
C VAL A 25 -6.58 3.63 -2.72
N PRO A 26 -7.02 4.50 -1.78
CA PRO A 26 -8.43 4.94 -1.75
C PRO A 26 -8.88 5.58 -3.06
N ARG A 27 -8.04 6.47 -3.65
CA ARG A 27 -8.34 7.12 -4.94
C ARG A 27 -8.43 6.12 -6.10
N LEU A 28 -7.56 5.11 -6.10
CA LEU A 28 -7.60 4.04 -7.11
C LEU A 28 -8.89 3.23 -7.01
N LEU A 29 -9.25 2.80 -5.79
CA LEU A 29 -10.43 1.98 -5.53
C LEU A 29 -11.72 2.73 -5.86
N GLU A 30 -11.84 3.99 -5.42
CA GLU A 30 -12.97 4.87 -5.75
C GLU A 30 -13.14 5.00 -7.26
N ARG A 31 -12.05 5.30 -7.98
CA ARG A 31 -12.10 5.43 -9.44
C ARG A 31 -12.42 4.12 -10.15
N ALA A 32 -12.00 2.98 -9.59
CA ALA A 32 -12.26 1.66 -10.13
C ALA A 32 -13.67 1.15 -9.79
N GLY A 33 -14.36 1.77 -8.83
CA GLY A 33 -15.64 1.28 -8.30
C GLY A 33 -15.49 -0.07 -7.57
N LEU A 34 -14.36 -0.28 -6.90
CA LEU A 34 -14.02 -1.51 -6.18
C LEU A 34 -13.84 -1.23 -4.68
N GLY A 35 -14.11 -2.24 -3.86
CA GLY A 35 -13.78 -2.29 -2.44
C GLY A 35 -12.46 -2.99 -2.16
N ILE A 36 -11.95 -2.85 -0.93
CA ILE A 36 -10.75 -3.57 -0.44
C ILE A 36 -11.08 -5.02 -0.04
N GLU A 37 -12.31 -5.45 -0.23
CA GLU A 37 -12.75 -6.83 -0.05
C GLU A 37 -12.77 -7.60 -1.38
N ASP A 38 -12.69 -6.90 -2.51
CA ASP A 38 -12.79 -7.48 -3.85
C ASP A 38 -11.51 -8.23 -4.30
N PHE A 39 -10.44 -8.19 -3.50
CA PHE A 39 -9.17 -8.82 -3.83
C PHE A 39 -8.83 -9.95 -2.85
N ASP A 40 -8.28 -11.03 -3.39
CA ASP A 40 -7.87 -12.21 -2.64
C ASP A 40 -6.51 -12.05 -1.95
N LEU A 41 -5.62 -11.23 -2.52
CA LEU A 41 -4.25 -11.02 -2.05
C LEU A 41 -3.82 -9.56 -2.19
N TYR A 42 -2.96 -9.14 -1.26
CA TYR A 42 -2.38 -7.81 -1.21
C TYR A 42 -0.87 -7.90 -1.02
N GLU A 43 -0.12 -7.17 -1.84
CA GLU A 43 1.29 -6.93 -1.63
C GLU A 43 1.56 -5.44 -1.41
N ILE A 44 2.09 -5.11 -0.24
CA ILE A 44 2.53 -3.76 0.12
C ILE A 44 4.04 -3.81 0.34
N HIS A 45 4.75 -2.87 -0.29
CA HIS A 45 6.16 -2.64 0.02
C HIS A 45 6.34 -2.24 1.49
N GLU A 46 6.93 -3.14 2.28
CA GLU A 46 7.22 -2.91 3.70
C GLU A 46 8.53 -2.11 3.87
N ALA A 47 8.48 -0.79 3.65
CA ALA A 47 9.64 0.06 3.93
C ALA A 47 10.03 -0.01 5.42
N PHE A 48 9.02 0.05 6.28
CA PHE A 48 9.10 -0.16 7.73
C PHE A 48 7.79 -0.77 8.23
N ALA A 49 7.84 -1.52 9.33
CA ALA A 49 6.62 -2.08 9.93
C ALA A 49 5.61 -0.99 10.33
N SER A 50 6.09 0.11 10.91
CA SER A 50 5.25 1.26 11.29
C SER A 50 4.60 1.92 10.08
N GLN A 51 5.29 2.01 8.94
CA GLN A 51 4.74 2.60 7.71
C GLN A 51 3.55 1.79 7.18
N VAL A 52 3.66 0.46 7.18
CA VAL A 52 2.55 -0.41 6.77
C VAL A 52 1.36 -0.24 7.70
N LEU A 53 1.59 -0.27 9.02
CA LEU A 53 0.51 -0.11 10.00
C LEU A 53 -0.15 1.27 9.92
N ALA A 54 0.63 2.34 9.76
CA ALA A 54 0.10 3.69 9.58
C ALA A 54 -0.73 3.82 8.29
N THR A 55 -0.30 3.17 7.21
CA THR A 55 -1.05 3.15 5.94
C THR A 55 -2.41 2.47 6.12
N LEU A 56 -2.46 1.32 6.79
CA LEU A 56 -3.72 0.61 7.02
C LEU A 56 -4.67 1.40 7.93
N ALA A 57 -4.13 1.99 9.00
CA ALA A 57 -4.92 2.86 9.87
C ALA A 57 -5.51 4.05 9.07
N ALA A 58 -4.71 4.69 8.21
CA ALA A 58 -5.18 5.80 7.38
C ALA A 58 -6.23 5.37 6.34
N TRP A 59 -6.19 4.14 5.85
CA TRP A 59 -7.25 3.60 4.98
C TRP A 59 -8.56 3.39 5.74
N GLU A 60 -8.49 2.83 6.95
CA GLU A 60 -9.67 2.66 7.81
C GLU A 60 -10.29 4.02 8.19
N GLU A 61 -9.48 5.04 8.51
CA GLU A 61 -9.95 6.41 8.78
C GLU A 61 -10.64 7.06 7.56
N GLN A 62 -10.23 6.67 6.34
CA GLN A 62 -10.85 7.12 5.09
C GLN A 62 -12.07 6.29 4.67
N GLY A 63 -12.51 5.34 5.51
CA GLY A 63 -13.72 4.55 5.30
C GLY A 63 -13.53 3.28 4.47
N LEU A 64 -12.30 2.86 4.19
CA LEU A 64 -12.04 1.51 3.69
C LEU A 64 -12.28 0.49 4.80
N SER A 65 -12.81 -0.68 4.45
CA SER A 65 -12.97 -1.77 5.41
C SER A 65 -11.59 -2.23 5.93
N PRO A 66 -11.47 -2.68 7.20
CA PRO A 66 -10.23 -3.23 7.71
C PRO A 66 -9.70 -4.35 6.83
N LEU A 67 -8.43 -4.27 6.43
CA LEU A 67 -7.83 -5.25 5.56
C LEU A 67 -7.64 -6.59 6.29
N ASP A 68 -8.08 -7.69 5.68
CA ASP A 68 -7.79 -9.04 6.17
C ASP A 68 -6.27 -9.29 6.14
N ARG A 69 -5.67 -9.28 7.33
CA ARG A 69 -4.23 -9.45 7.55
C ARG A 69 -3.72 -10.81 7.06
N THR A 70 -4.58 -11.80 6.88
CA THR A 70 -4.19 -13.12 6.35
C THR A 70 -4.00 -13.12 4.83
N ARG A 71 -4.41 -12.04 4.14
CA ARG A 71 -4.24 -11.83 2.69
C ARG A 71 -3.12 -10.85 2.34
N LEU A 72 -2.54 -10.19 3.34
CA LEU A 72 -1.48 -9.21 3.16
C LEU A 72 -0.10 -9.86 3.28
N ASN A 73 0.73 -9.67 2.25
CA ASN A 73 2.14 -10.09 2.23
C ASN A 73 2.33 -11.56 2.63
N VAL A 74 1.50 -12.46 2.10
CA VAL A 74 1.40 -13.87 2.55
C VAL A 74 2.68 -14.67 2.34
N ALA A 75 3.53 -14.26 1.40
CA ALA A 75 4.84 -14.86 1.13
C ALA A 75 5.99 -14.13 1.85
N GLY A 76 5.69 -13.12 2.67
CA GLY A 76 6.64 -12.16 3.19
C GLY A 76 7.07 -11.14 2.13
N SER A 77 7.35 -9.90 2.55
CA SER A 77 7.70 -8.82 1.63
C SER A 77 9.02 -8.15 2.04
N SER A 78 9.13 -6.84 1.82
CA SER A 78 10.40 -6.11 1.80
C SER A 78 11.14 -6.09 3.13
N LEU A 79 10.42 -6.18 4.25
CA LEU A 79 11.04 -6.19 5.57
C LEU A 79 11.83 -7.49 5.80
N ALA A 80 11.33 -8.61 5.26
CA ALA A 80 11.94 -9.93 5.37
C ALA A 80 12.93 -10.21 4.22
N THR A 81 12.58 -9.81 3.00
CA THR A 81 13.31 -10.19 1.77
C THR A 81 14.25 -9.09 1.26
N GLY A 82 14.29 -7.95 1.93
CA GLY A 82 15.13 -6.80 1.59
C GLY A 82 14.47 -5.84 0.59
N HIS A 83 15.11 -4.67 0.44
CA HIS A 83 14.66 -3.59 -0.43
C HIS A 83 15.82 -3.09 -1.33
N PRO A 84 16.10 -3.79 -2.44
CA PRO A 84 16.90 -3.21 -3.51
C PRO A 84 16.08 -2.12 -4.20
N PHE A 85 16.52 -0.86 -4.04
CA PHE A 85 15.87 0.32 -4.62
C PHE A 85 15.60 0.13 -6.11
N ALA A 86 14.44 0.60 -6.57
CA ALA A 86 13.89 0.43 -7.92
C ALA A 86 13.60 -1.01 -8.38
N ALA A 87 14.20 -2.05 -7.78
CA ALA A 87 13.92 -3.45 -8.12
C ALA A 87 12.73 -4.04 -7.33
N THR A 88 12.43 -3.50 -6.14
CA THR A 88 11.31 -3.99 -5.30
C THR A 88 9.95 -3.94 -6.00
N GLY A 89 9.67 -2.91 -6.80
CA GLY A 89 8.39 -2.81 -7.52
C GLY A 89 8.19 -3.98 -8.49
N ALA A 90 9.21 -4.29 -9.29
CA ALA A 90 9.17 -5.43 -10.22
C ALA A 90 9.06 -6.77 -9.48
N ARG A 91 9.78 -6.92 -8.36
CA ARG A 91 9.68 -8.11 -7.51
C ARG A 91 8.26 -8.29 -6.98
N ILE A 92 7.65 -7.25 -6.43
CA ILE A 92 6.29 -7.31 -5.87
C ILE A 92 5.29 -7.79 -6.92
N VAL A 93 5.35 -7.23 -8.14
CA VAL A 93 4.47 -7.67 -9.23
C VAL A 93 4.68 -9.14 -9.55
N ALA A 94 5.92 -9.61 -9.62
CA ALA A 94 6.23 -11.02 -9.89
C ALA A 94 5.86 -11.96 -8.73
N THR A 95 5.90 -11.50 -7.47
CA THR A 95 5.50 -12.28 -6.29
C THR A 95 3.99 -12.44 -6.20
N LEU A 96 3.21 -11.44 -6.63
CA LEU A 96 1.75 -11.45 -6.56
C LEU A 96 1.08 -12.20 -7.72
N ALA A 97 1.73 -12.24 -8.90
CA ALA A 97 1.23 -12.90 -10.12
C ALA A 97 1.20 -14.42 -10.02
#